data_AF-A0A7C4ULP4-F1
#
_entry.id   AF-A0A7C4ULP4-F1
#
_cell.length_a   1.000
_cell.length_b   1.000
_cell.length_c   1.000
_cell.angle_alpha   90.00
_cell.angle_beta   90.00
_cell.angle_gamma   90.00
#
_symmetry.space_group_name_H-M   'P 1'
#
loop_
_entity.id
_entity.type
_entity.pdbx_description
1 polymer ?
#
loop_
_entity_poly.entity_id
_entity_poly.type
_entity_poly.pdbx_seq_one_letter_code
_entity_poly.pdbx_strand_id
1 'polypeptide(L)' 'MDEPAPRRREWGIYFALGQVGMEMVIPIGLGVLVDQWLKSFPGFTAAGVVLGFVVGLVHLIYLLKRLDQTGPREPQDNK' A
#
# COMPACT_ATOMS: atom_id res chain seq x y z
N MET A 1 -22.15 -17.22 16.70
CA MET A 1 -20.68 -17.08 16.70
C MET A 1 -20.43 -15.60 16.58
N ASP A 2 -20.19 -14.93 17.71
CA ASP A 2 -19.95 -13.49 17.74
C ASP A 2 -18.50 -13.27 17.33
N GLU A 3 -18.29 -12.88 16.07
CA GLU A 3 -16.99 -12.46 15.57
C GLU A 3 -16.60 -11.17 16.32
N PRO A 4 -15.48 -11.16 17.06
CA PRO A 4 -15.09 -9.98 17.81
C PRO A 4 -14.88 -8.82 16.84
N ALA A 5 -15.65 -7.75 17.02
CA ALA A 5 -15.57 -6.58 16.15
C ALA A 5 -14.10 -6.10 16.03
N PRO A 6 -13.58 -5.88 14.81
CA PRO A 6 -12.18 -5.61 14.61
C PRO A 6 -11.73 -4.39 15.42
N ARG A 7 -10.61 -4.56 16.13
CA ARG A 7 -10.04 -3.53 17.01
C ARG A 7 -9.61 -2.34 16.14
N ARG A 8 -9.69 -1.09 16.63
CA ARG A 8 -9.28 0.12 15.85
C ARG A 8 -7.95 0.00 15.10
N ARG A 9 -7.00 -0.79 15.62
CA ARG A 9 -5.70 -1.07 14.99
C ARG A 9 -5.83 -1.87 13.70
N GLU A 10 -6.72 -2.85 13.64
CA GLU A 10 -6.95 -3.70 12.45
C GLU A 10 -7.55 -2.88 11.31
N TRP A 11 -8.53 -2.03 11.60
CA TRP A 11 -9.07 -1.06 10.63
C TRP A 11 -7.98 -0.16 10.04
N GLY A 12 -7.07 0.35 10.88
CA GLY A 12 -5.94 1.16 10.42
C GLY A 12 -5.00 0.40 9.46
N ILE A 13 -4.80 -0.90 9.69
CA ILE A 13 -4.00 -1.76 8.81
C ILE A 13 -4.71 -1.95 7.47
N TYR A 14 -6.02 -2.21 7.46
CA TYR A 14 -6.77 -2.39 6.21
C TYR A 14 -6.79 -1.12 5.35
N PHE A 15 -6.97 0.05 5.96
CA PHE A 15 -6.87 1.32 5.25
C PHE A 15 -5.47 1.56 4.68
N ALA A 16 -4.41 1.29 5.45
CA ALA A 16 -3.05 1.41 4.97
C ALA A 16 -2.77 0.47 3.79
N LEU A 17 -3.26 -0.78 3.85
CA LEU A 17 -3.14 -1.73 2.74
C LEU A 17 -3.86 -1.24 1.48
N GLY A 18 -5.08 -0.70 1.63
CA GLY A 18 -5.84 -0.12 0.53
C GLY A 18 -5.13 1.08 -0.10
N GLN A 19 -4.50 1.95 0.72
CA GLN A 19 -3.71 3.06 0.23
C GLN A 19 -2.51 2.59 -0.60
N VAL A 20 -1.75 1.59 -0.10
CA VAL A 20 -0.62 1.02 -0.85
C VAL A 20 -1.10 0.43 -2.19
N GLY A 21 -2.24 -0.26 -2.20
CA GLY A 21 -2.85 -0.78 -3.44
C GLY A 21 -3.18 0.34 -4.44
N MET A 22 -3.75 1.46 -3.98
CA MET A 22 -4.04 2.62 -4.83
C MET A 22 -2.76 3.24 -5.41
N GLU A 23 -1.71 3.38 -4.60
CA GLU A 23 -0.41 3.89 -5.05
C GLU A 23 0.23 3.01 -6.13
N MET A 24 -0.02 1.70 -6.12
CA MET A 24 0.46 0.79 -7.17
C MET A 24 -0.28 0.96 -8.51
N VAL A 25 -1.58 1.29 -8.46
CA VAL A 25 -2.44 1.36 -9.66
C VAL A 25 -2.35 2.72 -10.36
N ILE A 26 -2.13 3.82 -9.61
CA ILE A 26 -2.05 5.17 -10.15
C ILE A 26 -1.01 5.30 -11.29
N PRO A 27 0.23 4.81 -11.16
CA PRO A 27 1.26 4.93 -12.20
C PRO A 27 0.92 4.15 -13.47
N ILE A 28 0.20 3.02 -13.32
CA ILE A 28 -0.28 2.20 -14.43
C ILE A 28 -1.35 2.98 -15.21
N GLY A 29 -2.34 3.51 -14.51
CA GLY A 29 -3.41 4.32 -15.12
C GLY A 29 -2.86 5.55 -15.83
N LEU A 30 -1.89 6.24 -15.23
CA LEU A 30 -1.16 7.34 -15.86
C LEU A 30 -0.42 6.90 -17.13
N GLY A 31 0.29 5.77 -17.09
CA GLY A 31 0.99 5.22 -18.25
C GLY A 31 0.05 4.90 -19.42
N VAL A 32 -1.11 4.28 -19.13
CA VAL A 32 -2.15 3.98 -20.13
C VAL A 32 -2.71 5.27 -20.73
N LEU A 33 -3.01 6.27 -19.92
CA LEU A 33 -3.57 7.54 -20.39
C LEU A 33 -2.57 8.27 -21.29
N VAL A 34 -1.29 8.27 -20.94
CA VAL A 34 -0.21 8.88 -21.73
C VAL A 34 -0.01 8.15 -23.06
N ASP A 35 0.01 6.80 -23.05
CA ASP A 35 0.14 6.01 -24.28
C ASP A 35 -1.04 6.26 -25.23
N GLN A 36 -2.27 6.35 -24.70
CA GLN A 36 -3.47 6.67 -25.48
C GLN A 36 -3.41 8.08 -26.09
N TRP A 37 -2.93 9.06 -25.31
CA TRP A 37 -2.86 10.45 -25.78
C TRP A 37 -1.81 10.64 -26.87
N LEU A 38 -0.69 9.92 -26.76
CA LEU A 38 0.42 9.99 -27.73
C LEU A 38 0.25 9.03 -28.92
N LYS A 39 -0.80 8.18 -28.95
CA LYS A 39 -0.96 7.06 -29.92
C LYS A 39 0.33 6.23 -30.07
N SER A 40 1.09 6.12 -28.98
CA SER A 40 2.40 5.47 -28.99
C SER A 40 2.26 3.99 -28.71
N PHE A 41 3.31 3.21 -29.00
CA PHE A 41 3.42 1.85 -28.46
C PHE A 41 3.38 1.90 -26.91
N PRO A 42 2.93 0.83 -26.21
CA PRO A 42 2.60 0.83 -24.78
C PRO A 42 3.81 0.92 -23.83
N GLY A 43 4.76 1.79 -24.13
CA GLY A 43 6.00 1.98 -23.40
C GLY A 43 5.80 2.71 -22.08
N PHE A 44 4.91 3.72 -22.04
CA PHE A 44 4.65 4.45 -20.79
C PHE A 44 3.84 3.61 -19.82
N THR A 45 2.95 2.74 -20.29
CA THR A 45 2.25 1.75 -19.49
C THR A 45 3.24 0.76 -18.88
N ALA A 46 4.17 0.21 -19.66
CA ALA A 46 5.19 -0.70 -19.14
C ALA A 46 6.07 -0.03 -18.07
N ALA A 47 6.52 1.20 -18.33
CA ALA A 47 7.26 1.99 -17.35
C ALA A 47 6.44 2.27 -16.09
N GLY A 48 5.15 2.59 -16.25
CA GLY A 48 4.19 2.82 -15.16
C GLY A 48 3.98 1.59 -14.28
N VAL A 49 3.89 0.40 -14.88
CA VAL A 49 3.80 -0.88 -14.14
C VAL A 49 5.05 -1.11 -13.31
N VAL A 50 6.23 -0.97 -13.90
CA VAL A 50 7.49 -1.17 -13.17
C VAL A 50 7.63 -0.17 -12.02
N LEU A 51 7.34 1.11 -12.27
CA LEU A 51 7.38 2.15 -11.24
C LEU A 51 6.38 1.89 -10.12
N GLY A 52 5.10 1.63 -10.46
CA GLY A 52 4.06 1.35 -9.47
C GLY A 52 4.37 0.13 -8.62
N PHE A 53 4.94 -0.92 -9.22
CA PHE A 53 5.37 -2.11 -8.51
C PHE A 53 6.52 -1.84 -7.54
N VAL A 54 7.58 -1.16 -7.98
CA VAL A 54 8.75 -0.86 -7.14
C VAL A 54 8.35 0.05 -5.97
N VAL A 55 7.62 1.14 -6.25
CA VAL A 55 7.18 2.08 -5.21
C VAL A 55 6.27 1.37 -4.21
N GLY A 56 5.29 0.61 -4.70
CA GLY A 56 4.37 -0.11 -3.83
C GLY A 56 5.06 -1.16 -2.95
N LEU A 57 6.04 -1.89 -3.48
CA LEU A 57 6.83 -2.84 -2.68
C LEU A 57 7.64 -2.15 -1.59
N VAL A 58 8.30 -1.03 -1.90
CA VAL A 58 9.04 -0.25 -0.91
C VAL A 58 8.10 0.23 0.21
N HIS A 59 6.92 0.74 -0.16
CA HIS A 59 5.94 1.21 0.81
C HIS A 59 5.39 0.08 1.69
N LEU A 60 5.11 -1.08 1.08
CA LEU A 60 4.65 -2.26 1.80
C LEU A 60 5.70 -2.74 2.81
N ILE A 61 6.97 -2.85 2.40
CA ILE A 61 8.07 -3.23 3.29
C ILE A 61 8.20 -2.24 4.46
N TYR A 62 8.07 -0.94 4.19
CA TYR A 62 8.09 0.08 5.24
C TYR A 62 6.91 -0.08 6.23
N LEU A 63 5.71 -0.36 5.71
CA LEU A 63 4.52 -0.61 6.53
C LEU A 63 4.72 -1.85 7.43
N LEU A 64 5.21 -2.96 6.88
CA LEU A 64 5.51 -4.16 7.67
C LEU A 64 6.53 -3.87 8.78
N LYS A 65 7.62 -3.18 8.47
CA LYS A 65 8.63 -2.79 9.47
C LYS A 65 8.03 -1.95 10.59
N ARG A 66 7.13 -1.01 10.27
CA ARG A 66 6.48 -0.16 11.26
C ARG A 66 5.52 -0.97 12.15
N LEU A 67 4.79 -1.92 11.57
CA LEU A 67 3.87 -2.77 12.32
C LEU A 67 4.60 -3.68 13.32
N ASP A 68 5.75 -4.22 12.92
CA ASP A 68 6.61 -5.08 13.74
C ASP A 68 7.22 -4.30 14.93
N GLN A 69 7.68 -3.06 14.67
CA GLN A 69 8.19 -2.16 15.71
C GLN A 69 7.12 -1.71 16.72
N THR A 70 5.84 -1.82 16.37
CA THR A 70 4.71 -1.44 17.25
C THR A 70 4.16 -2.66 18.00
N GLY A 71 5.02 -3.62 18.37
CA GLY A 71 4.68 -4.78 19.21
C GLY A 71 3.95 -4.38 20.50
N PRO A 72 3.26 -5.33 21.19
CA PRO A 72 2.43 -5.04 22.35
C PRO A 72 3.21 -4.18 23.35
N ARG A 73 2.74 -2.96 23.63
CA ARG A 73 3.24 -2.20 24.76
C ARG A 73 2.87 -3.01 25.99
N GLU A 74 3.87 -3.63 26.61
CA GLU A 74 3.75 -4.20 27.95
C GLU A 74 3.13 -3.10 28.83
N PRO A 75 2.01 -3.36 29.53
CA PRO A 75 1.47 -2.40 30.47
C PRO A 75 2.57 -2.12 31.48
N GLN A 76 3.10 -0.89 31.51
CA GLN A 76 4.01 -0.53 32.59
C GLN A 76 3.21 -0.57 33.89
N ASP A 77 3.40 -1.67 34.61
CA ASP A 77 3.00 -1.86 36.00
C ASP A 77 3.75 -0.82 36.84
N ASN A 78 3.10 0.33 37.01
CA ASN A 78 3.57 1.40 37.86
C ASN A 78 3.30 1.00 39.31
N LYS A 79 4.33 0.39 39.93
CA LYS A 79 4.37 0.00 41.33
C LYS A 79 4.57 1.19 42.26
#